data_AF-A0A838TXD2-F1
#
_entry.id   AF-A0A838TXD2-F1
#
_cell.length_a   1.000
_cell.length_b   1.000
_cell.length_c   1.000
_cell.angle_alpha   90.00
_cell.angle_beta   90.00
_cell.angle_gamma   90.00
#
_symmetry.space_group_name_H-M   'P 1'
#
loop_
_entity.id
_entity.type
_entity.pdbx_description
1 polymer ?
#
loop_
_entity_poly.entity_id
_entity_poly.type
_entity_poly.pdbx_seq_one_letter_code
_entity_poly.pdbx_strand_id
1 'polypeptide(L)'
;FITFLVTGLWHGAGWTFVIMGALHGLYLVFGLVTKKWREVVLKATGLFYAPKLHKFIQTIFTFSLVSFSWIFFRSSNLSIAFKFIRQIFVRWNLSPLYIMNIFYYPFNALGFSQSDLLISLGGILIILITEHIQNIKPLGLVFNSQPIWIRSMVYSALVISIVVFSVYSTEQFIYFQF
;
A
#
# COMPACT_ATOMS: atom_id res chain seq x y z
N PHE A 1 -3.34 3.89 19.54
CA PHE A 1 -3.45 5.29 19.07
C PHE A 1 -2.10 6.00 19.12
N ILE A 2 -1.49 6.19 20.31
CA ILE A 2 -0.21 6.91 20.47
C ILE A 2 0.90 6.36 19.55
N THR A 3 1.03 5.04 19.44
CA THR A 3 2.00 4.40 18.53
C THR A 3 1.94 4.93 17.10
N PHE A 4 0.74 5.08 16.53
CA PHE A 4 0.57 5.57 15.16
C PHE A 4 0.81 7.07 15.01
N LEU A 5 0.54 7.87 16.06
CA LEU A 5 0.94 9.28 16.08
C LEU A 5 2.46 9.42 16.06
N VAL A 6 3.16 8.62 16.87
CA VAL A 6 4.64 8.60 16.88
C VAL A 6 5.18 8.13 15.52
N THR A 7 4.58 7.11 14.90
CA THR A 7 4.95 6.69 13.54
C THR A 7 4.75 7.81 12.52
N GLY A 8 3.65 8.57 12.61
CA GLY A 8 3.43 9.74 11.75
C GLY A 8 4.54 10.78 11.91
N LEU A 9 4.82 11.18 13.16
CA LEU A 9 5.87 12.15 13.47
C LEU A 9 7.27 11.71 13.05
N TRP A 10 7.55 10.40 13.04
CA TRP A 10 8.82 9.86 12.55
C TRP A 10 9.02 10.13 11.04
N HIS A 11 7.95 10.19 10.26
CA HIS A 11 8.01 10.47 8.82
C HIS A 11 8.16 11.96 8.49
N GLY A 12 7.82 12.87 9.40
CA GLY A 12 8.01 14.31 9.20
C GLY A 12 7.29 15.18 10.23
N ALA A 13 7.75 16.42 10.39
CA ALA A 13 7.24 17.37 11.38
C ALA A 13 5.97 18.13 10.94
N GLY A 14 5.49 17.92 9.71
CA GLY A 14 4.31 18.60 9.17
C GLY A 14 2.98 18.09 9.76
N TRP A 15 1.97 18.95 9.82
CA TRP A 15 0.61 18.58 10.26
C TRP A 15 -0.02 17.46 9.41
N THR A 16 0.38 17.33 8.15
CA THR A 16 -0.05 16.25 7.26
C THR A 16 0.31 14.87 7.82
N PHE A 17 1.52 14.71 8.36
CA PHE A 17 1.98 13.45 8.96
C PHE A 17 1.29 13.16 10.31
N VAL A 18 1.02 14.20 11.11
CA VAL A 18 0.24 14.07 12.35
C VAL A 18 -1.16 13.55 12.06
N ILE A 19 -1.85 14.14 11.07
CA ILE A 19 -3.20 13.71 10.67
C ILE A 19 -3.16 12.28 10.10
N MET A 20 -2.17 11.96 9.27
CA MET A 20 -2.01 10.61 8.74
C MET A 20 -1.87 9.58 9.87
N GLY A 21 -1.03 9.86 10.87
CA GLY A 21 -0.82 8.98 12.04
C GLY A 21 -2.07 8.87 12.90
N ALA A 22 -2.74 10.00 13.15
CA ALA A 22 -4.00 10.04 13.89
C ALA A 22 -5.08 9.20 13.20
N LEU A 23 -5.25 9.30 11.88
CA LEU A 23 -6.23 8.52 11.12
C LEU A 23 -5.99 7.01 11.28
N HIS A 24 -4.76 6.53 11.09
CA HIS A 24 -4.45 5.10 11.29
C HIS A 24 -4.68 4.66 12.73
N GLY A 25 -4.31 5.50 13.70
CA GLY A 25 -4.58 5.27 15.12
C GLY A 25 -6.07 5.15 15.40
N LEU A 26 -6.90 6.03 14.81
CA LEU A 26 -8.35 5.99 14.93
C LEU A 26 -8.91 4.74 14.26
N TYR A 27 -8.50 4.40 13.04
CA TYR A 27 -8.98 3.21 12.33
C TYR A 27 -8.75 1.94 13.14
N LEU A 28 -7.59 1.80 13.80
CA LEU A 28 -7.33 0.67 14.67
C LEU A 28 -8.27 0.67 15.89
N VAL A 29 -8.40 1.79 16.59
CA VAL A 29 -9.26 1.89 17.79
C VAL A 29 -10.71 1.60 17.43
N PHE A 30 -11.24 2.23 16.37
CA PHE A 30 -12.59 1.95 15.88
C PHE A 30 -12.73 0.49 15.45
N GLY A 31 -11.74 -0.08 14.75
CA GLY A 31 -11.75 -1.48 14.36
C GLY A 31 -11.88 -2.44 15.54
N LEU A 32 -11.23 -2.12 16.67
CA LEU A 32 -11.30 -2.91 17.92
C LEU A 32 -12.63 -2.71 18.64
N VAL A 33 -13.05 -1.46 18.86
CA VAL A 33 -14.25 -1.11 19.64
C VAL A 33 -15.53 -1.56 18.91
N THR A 34 -15.58 -1.42 17.59
CA THR A 34 -16.75 -1.79 16.79
C THR A 34 -16.85 -3.27 16.49
N LYS A 35 -15.85 -4.10 16.88
CA LYS A 35 -15.79 -5.52 16.53
C LYS A 35 -17.08 -6.28 16.90
N LYS A 36 -17.53 -6.14 18.15
CA LYS A 36 -18.75 -6.82 18.65
C LYS A 36 -20.00 -6.37 17.88
N TRP A 37 -20.14 -5.07 17.63
CA TRP A 37 -21.25 -4.52 16.85
C TRP A 37 -21.24 -5.01 15.40
N ARG A 38 -20.07 -5.07 14.77
CA ARG A 38 -19.91 -5.59 13.41
C ARG A 38 -20.28 -7.07 13.31
N GLU A 39 -20.00 -7.87 14.33
CA GLU A 39 -20.41 -9.28 14.37
C GLU A 39 -21.94 -9.44 14.45
N VAL A 40 -22.63 -8.56 15.18
CA VAL A 40 -24.10 -8.54 15.23
C VAL A 40 -24.68 -8.12 13.86
N VAL A 41 -24.18 -7.03 13.27
CA VAL A 41 -24.59 -6.56 11.94
C VAL A 41 -24.30 -7.62 10.87
N LEU A 42 -23.19 -8.34 10.97
CA LEU A 42 -22.82 -9.41 10.05
C LEU A 42 -23.86 -10.54 10.02
N LYS A 43 -24.36 -10.93 11.20
CA LYS A 43 -25.43 -11.93 11.31
C LYS A 43 -26.76 -11.37 10.80
N ALA A 44 -27.09 -10.12 11.15
CA ALA A 44 -28.35 -9.48 10.76
C ALA A 44 -28.46 -9.23 9.24
N THR A 45 -27.37 -8.90 8.57
CA THR A 45 -27.32 -8.62 7.12
C THR A 45 -27.21 -9.88 6.26
N GLY A 46 -27.11 -11.07 6.87
CA GLY A 46 -26.92 -12.33 6.15
C GLY A 46 -25.53 -12.51 5.51
N LEU A 47 -24.65 -11.50 5.57
CA LEU A 47 -23.26 -11.59 5.08
C LEU A 47 -22.46 -12.69 5.79
N PHE A 48 -22.89 -13.13 6.97
CA PHE A 48 -22.34 -14.30 7.66
C PHE A 48 -22.35 -15.55 6.78
N TYR A 49 -23.38 -15.73 5.94
CA TYR A 49 -23.52 -16.87 5.04
C TYR A 49 -22.75 -16.69 3.71
N ALA A 50 -22.17 -15.51 3.47
CA ALA A 50 -21.41 -15.18 2.26
C ALA A 50 -19.97 -14.74 2.61
N PRO A 51 -19.11 -15.64 3.13
CA PRO A 51 -17.80 -15.29 3.68
C PRO A 51 -16.86 -14.66 2.64
N LYS A 52 -16.96 -15.04 1.37
CA LYS A 52 -16.16 -14.44 0.28
C LYS A 52 -16.54 -12.98 0.02
N LEU A 53 -17.84 -12.69 -0.04
CA LEU A 53 -18.34 -11.33 -0.24
C LEU A 53 -18.01 -10.45 0.98
N HIS A 54 -18.18 -11.00 2.18
CA HIS A 54 -17.81 -10.31 3.41
C HIS A 54 -16.32 -9.93 3.42
N LYS A 55 -15.43 -10.88 3.09
CA LYS A 55 -13.99 -10.64 2.99
C LYS A 55 -13.68 -9.56 1.96
N PHE A 56 -14.30 -9.62 0.77
CA PHE A 56 -14.10 -8.63 -0.28
C PHE A 56 -14.49 -7.21 0.18
N ILE A 57 -15.66 -7.06 0.81
CA ILE A 57 -16.13 -5.76 1.34
C ILE A 57 -15.17 -5.24 2.41
N GLN A 58 -14.71 -6.10 3.32
CA GLN A 58 -13.72 -5.71 4.34
C GLN A 58 -12.41 -5.24 3.72
N THR A 59 -11.92 -5.93 2.69
CA THR A 59 -10.70 -5.56 1.97
C THR A 59 -10.86 -4.20 1.31
N ILE A 60 -11.94 -3.98 0.54
CA ILE A 60 -12.19 -2.71 -0.14
C ILE A 60 -12.32 -1.56 0.87
N PHE A 61 -13.08 -1.77 1.95
CA PHE A 61 -13.26 -0.75 2.98
C PHE A 61 -11.94 -0.37 3.66
N THR A 62 -11.13 -1.36 4.06
CA THR A 62 -9.82 -1.12 4.68
C THR A 62 -8.87 -0.42 3.70
N PHE A 63 -8.85 -0.88 2.45
CA PHE A 63 -8.05 -0.28 1.39
C PHE A 63 -8.42 1.19 1.15
N SER A 64 -9.72 1.52 1.09
CA SER A 64 -10.20 2.90 0.95
C SER A 64 -9.79 3.78 2.13
N LEU A 65 -9.89 3.29 3.37
CA LEU A 65 -9.47 4.04 4.56
C LEU A 65 -7.96 4.35 4.54
N VAL A 66 -7.14 3.35 4.24
CA VAL A 66 -5.68 3.51 4.15
C VAL A 66 -5.32 4.45 2.99
N SER A 67 -5.95 4.28 1.82
CA SER A 67 -5.73 5.14 0.65
C SER A 67 -6.11 6.59 0.94
N PHE A 68 -7.19 6.83 1.69
CA PHE A 68 -7.58 8.16 2.12
C PHE A 68 -6.51 8.79 3.03
N SER A 69 -5.94 8.03 3.97
CA SER A 69 -4.84 8.52 4.81
C SER A 69 -3.58 8.85 4.00
N TRP A 70 -3.30 8.12 2.91
CA TRP A 70 -2.16 8.40 2.03
C TRP A 70 -2.25 9.75 1.31
N ILE A 71 -3.43 10.33 1.15
CA ILE A 71 -3.58 11.70 0.62
C ILE A 71 -2.80 12.69 1.48
N PHE A 72 -2.90 12.58 2.81
CA PHE A 72 -2.18 13.44 3.74
C PHE A 72 -0.68 13.13 3.71
N PHE A 73 -0.30 11.85 3.67
CA PHE A 73 1.11 11.45 3.60
C PHE A 73 1.84 12.04 2.38
N ARG A 74 1.20 12.08 1.21
CA ARG A 74 1.83 12.56 -0.03
C ARG A 74 1.78 14.07 -0.21
N SER A 75 0.81 14.76 0.40
CA SER A 75 0.60 16.19 0.18
C SER A 75 1.65 17.03 0.92
N SER A 76 2.19 18.05 0.26
CA SER A 76 3.17 18.96 0.88
C SER A 76 2.58 19.89 1.94
N ASN A 77 1.27 20.11 1.94
CA ASN A 77 0.56 20.83 3.01
C ASN A 77 -0.94 20.47 3.05
N LEU A 78 -1.60 20.93 4.11
CA LEU A 78 -3.04 20.68 4.34
C LEU A 78 -3.93 21.28 3.25
N SER A 79 -3.60 22.45 2.73
CA SER A 79 -4.41 23.10 1.68
C SER A 79 -4.46 22.24 0.42
N ILE A 80 -3.33 21.66 0.01
CA ILE A 80 -3.24 20.75 -1.12
C ILE A 80 -3.98 19.44 -0.84
N ALA A 81 -3.84 18.87 0.36
CA ALA A 81 -4.57 17.65 0.75
C ALA A 81 -6.09 17.83 0.64
N PHE A 82 -6.64 18.94 1.16
CA PHE A 82 -8.07 19.23 1.06
C PHE A 82 -8.51 19.53 -0.38
N LYS A 83 -7.66 20.15 -1.21
CA LYS A 83 -7.94 20.28 -2.65
C LYS A 83 -8.09 18.92 -3.32
N PHE A 84 -7.22 17.95 -3.03
CA PHE A 84 -7.35 16.59 -3.55
C PHE A 84 -8.65 15.93 -3.08
N ILE A 85 -8.97 16.00 -1.79
CA ILE A 85 -10.22 15.45 -1.24
C ILE A 85 -11.44 16.05 -1.93
N ARG A 86 -11.46 17.38 -2.16
CA ARG A 86 -12.56 18.04 -2.87
C ARG A 86 -12.69 17.57 -4.32
N GLN A 87 -11.58 17.35 -5.01
CA GLN A 87 -11.62 16.91 -6.41
C GLN A 87 -12.23 15.52 -6.57
N ILE A 88 -12.07 14.63 -5.58
CA ILE A 88 -12.71 13.30 -5.56
C ILE A 88 -14.24 13.39 -5.71
N PHE A 89 -14.87 14.46 -5.20
CA PHE A 89 -16.34 14.58 -5.23
C PHE A 89 -16.89 15.54 -6.28
N VAL A 90 -16.07 16.46 -6.80
CA VAL A 90 -16.58 17.59 -7.61
C VAL A 90 -16.27 17.46 -9.10
N ARG A 91 -15.11 16.93 -9.48
CA ARG A 91 -14.64 16.97 -10.88
C ARG A 91 -14.34 15.58 -11.42
N TRP A 92 -15.39 14.88 -11.81
CA TRP A 92 -15.28 13.61 -12.52
C TRP A 92 -15.19 13.89 -14.01
N ASN A 93 -14.03 13.62 -14.61
CA ASN A 93 -13.85 13.62 -16.06
C ASN A 93 -13.42 12.21 -16.47
N LEU A 94 -14.28 11.50 -17.18
CA LEU A 94 -14.03 10.14 -17.66
C LEU A 94 -13.75 10.11 -19.16
N SER A 95 -13.44 11.26 -19.78
CA SER A 95 -13.08 11.29 -21.19
C SER A 95 -11.81 10.45 -21.44
N PRO A 96 -11.75 9.66 -22.53
CA PRO A 96 -10.59 8.83 -22.84
C PRO A 96 -9.27 9.62 -22.87
N LEU A 97 -9.30 10.86 -23.38
CA LEU A 97 -8.13 11.75 -23.38
C LEU A 97 -7.68 12.13 -21.96
N TYR A 98 -8.62 12.44 -21.07
CA TYR A 98 -8.27 12.81 -19.68
C TYR A 98 -7.70 11.62 -18.93
N ILE A 99 -8.29 10.43 -19.09
CA ILE A 99 -7.79 9.18 -18.51
C ILE A 99 -6.38 8.88 -19.07
N MET A 100 -6.19 8.97 -20.39
CA MET A 100 -4.89 8.77 -21.02
C MET A 100 -3.85 9.75 -20.49
N ASN A 101 -4.22 11.02 -20.28
CA ASN A 101 -3.32 12.01 -19.68
C ASN A 101 -2.95 11.68 -18.23
N ILE A 102 -3.87 11.16 -17.40
CA ILE A 102 -3.56 10.72 -16.03
C ILE A 102 -2.56 9.55 -16.03
N PHE A 103 -2.63 8.65 -17.00
CA PHE A 103 -1.67 7.54 -17.09
C PHE A 103 -0.38 7.91 -17.82
N TYR A 104 -0.38 8.90 -18.69
CA TYR A 104 0.80 9.23 -19.50
C TYR A 104 1.67 10.32 -18.86
N TYR A 105 1.07 11.34 -18.25
CA TYR A 105 1.82 12.47 -17.69
C TYR A 105 2.66 12.13 -16.46
N PRO A 106 2.16 11.40 -15.44
CA PRO A 106 2.97 11.05 -14.28
C PRO A 106 4.13 10.14 -14.65
N PHE A 107 3.93 9.22 -15.59
CA PHE A 107 4.99 8.31 -16.05
C PHE A 107 6.12 9.09 -16.73
N ASN A 108 5.79 10.00 -17.66
CA ASN A 108 6.82 10.84 -18.28
C ASN A 108 7.44 11.85 -17.31
N ALA A 109 6.65 12.46 -16.42
CA ALA A 109 7.13 13.44 -15.45
C ALA A 109 8.06 12.83 -14.38
N LEU A 110 7.88 11.55 -14.07
CA LEU A 110 8.74 10.79 -13.14
C LEU A 110 9.89 10.09 -13.87
N GLY A 111 10.03 10.25 -15.20
CA GLY A 111 11.07 9.62 -15.99
C GLY A 111 10.89 8.11 -16.20
N PHE A 112 9.71 7.56 -15.92
CA PHE A 112 9.41 6.16 -16.14
C PHE A 112 9.13 5.87 -17.61
N SER A 113 9.89 4.94 -18.17
CA SER A 113 9.68 4.37 -19.50
C SER A 113 8.49 3.40 -19.51
N GLN A 114 7.96 3.09 -20.70
CA GLN A 114 6.94 2.04 -20.85
C GLN A 114 7.44 0.66 -20.38
N SER A 115 8.76 0.40 -20.51
CA SER A 115 9.41 -0.78 -19.97
C SER A 115 9.34 -0.87 -18.45
N ASP A 116 9.44 0.25 -17.73
CA ASP A 116 9.38 0.25 -16.25
C ASP A 116 8.01 -0.15 -15.74
N LEU A 117 6.95 0.26 -16.45
CA LEU A 117 5.59 -0.18 -16.17
C LEU A 117 5.42 -1.69 -16.40
N LEU A 118 5.95 -2.22 -17.51
CA LEU A 118 5.89 -3.66 -17.80
C LEU A 118 6.66 -4.48 -16.76
N ILE A 119 7.84 -4.01 -16.34
CA ILE A 119 8.64 -4.65 -15.28
C ILE A 119 7.86 -4.63 -13.97
N SER A 120 7.24 -3.49 -13.61
CA SER A 120 6.45 -3.35 -12.39
C SER A 120 5.23 -4.28 -12.38
N LEU A 121 4.50 -4.36 -13.49
CA LEU A 121 3.37 -5.29 -13.63
C LEU A 121 3.82 -6.75 -13.56
N GLY A 122 4.95 -7.09 -14.19
CA GLY A 122 5.58 -8.41 -14.08
C GLY A 122 5.96 -8.73 -12.63
N GLY A 123 6.56 -7.79 -11.91
CA GLY A 123 6.90 -7.93 -10.49
C GLY A 123 5.67 -8.14 -9.61
N ILE A 124 4.60 -7.37 -9.82
CA ILE A 124 3.32 -7.55 -9.11
C ILE A 124 2.73 -8.93 -9.39
N LEU A 125 2.74 -9.38 -10.65
CA LEU A 125 2.26 -10.72 -11.02
C LEU A 125 3.08 -11.82 -10.34
N ILE A 126 4.42 -11.69 -10.29
CA ILE A 126 5.28 -12.63 -9.57
C ILE A 126 4.91 -12.67 -8.09
N ILE A 127 4.75 -11.50 -7.44
CA ILE A 127 4.35 -11.43 -6.03
C ILE A 127 3.01 -12.13 -5.81
N LEU A 128 1.99 -11.85 -6.63
CA LEU A 128 0.67 -12.48 -6.53
C LEU A 128 0.72 -14.00 -6.75
N ILE A 129 1.53 -14.48 -7.69
CA ILE A 129 1.76 -15.91 -7.91
C ILE A 129 2.43 -16.53 -6.68
N THR A 130 3.47 -15.89 -6.14
CA THR A 130 4.17 -16.39 -4.95
C THR A 130 3.25 -16.43 -3.73
N GLU A 131 2.40 -15.43 -3.54
CA GLU A 131 1.38 -15.39 -2.48
C GLU A 131 0.37 -16.53 -2.68
N HIS A 132 -0.10 -16.75 -3.90
CA HIS A 132 -1.02 -17.84 -4.21
C HIS A 132 -0.40 -19.21 -3.92
N ILE A 133 0.85 -19.44 -4.34
CA ILE A 133 1.58 -20.68 -4.06
C ILE A 133 1.79 -20.84 -2.55
N GLN A 134 2.18 -19.77 -1.84
CA GLN A 134 2.43 -19.81 -0.40
C GLN A 134 1.18 -20.18 0.42
N ASN A 135 -0.01 -19.79 -0.05
CA ASN A 135 -1.28 -20.19 0.55
C ASN A 135 -1.58 -21.70 0.39
N ILE A 136 -1.03 -22.36 -0.63
CA ILE A 136 -1.24 -23.79 -0.91
C ILE A 136 -0.12 -24.64 -0.29
N LYS A 137 1.13 -24.20 -0.44
CA LYS A 137 2.32 -24.84 0.11
C LYS A 137 3.18 -23.77 0.76
N PRO A 138 3.43 -23.83 2.09
CA PRO A 138 4.25 -22.84 2.76
C PRO A 138 5.70 -22.95 2.27
N LEU A 139 6.06 -22.11 1.29
CA LEU A 139 7.36 -22.09 0.63
C LEU A 139 8.52 -21.95 1.63
N GLY A 140 8.29 -21.24 2.75
CA GLY A 140 9.27 -21.12 3.83
C GLY A 140 9.62 -22.46 4.50
N LEU A 141 8.66 -23.39 4.64
CA LEU A 141 8.94 -24.72 5.19
C LEU A 141 9.73 -25.57 4.20
N VAL A 142 9.38 -25.50 2.91
CA VAL A 142 10.09 -26.20 1.82
C VAL A 142 11.53 -25.68 1.67
N PHE A 143 11.73 -24.38 1.87
CA PHE A 143 13.06 -23.78 1.84
C PHE A 143 13.88 -24.14 3.09
N ASN A 144 13.26 -24.15 4.27
CA ASN A 144 13.92 -24.53 5.52
C ASN A 144 14.31 -26.00 5.59
N SER A 145 13.64 -26.88 4.84
CA SER A 145 14.03 -28.29 4.71
C SER A 145 15.21 -28.51 3.76
N GLN A 146 15.72 -27.48 3.08
CA GLN A 146 16.90 -27.61 2.21
C GLN A 146 18.20 -27.61 3.02
N PRO A 147 19.26 -28.28 2.51
CA PRO A 147 20.59 -28.21 3.08
C PRO A 147 21.09 -26.78 3.28
N ILE A 148 21.90 -26.57 4.32
CA ILE A 148 22.45 -25.26 4.69
C ILE A 148 23.15 -24.56 3.52
N TRP A 149 23.85 -25.31 2.66
CA TRP A 149 24.57 -24.74 1.52
C TRP A 149 23.62 -24.14 0.48
N ILE A 150 22.48 -24.79 0.18
CA ILE A 150 21.47 -24.26 -0.75
C ILE A 150 20.89 -22.95 -0.19
N ARG A 151 20.54 -22.96 1.10
CA ARG A 151 19.98 -21.78 1.77
C ARG A 151 20.97 -20.61 1.77
N SER A 152 22.23 -20.88 2.13
CA SER A 152 23.30 -19.89 2.11
C SER A 152 23.56 -19.35 0.71
N MET A 153 23.52 -20.18 -0.34
CA MET A 153 23.65 -19.70 -1.72
C MET A 153 22.52 -18.75 -2.10
N VAL A 154 21.28 -19.07 -1.76
CA VAL A 154 20.13 -18.20 -2.06
C VAL A 154 20.21 -16.88 -1.29
N TYR A 155 20.56 -16.91 0.01
CA TYR A 155 20.73 -15.67 0.78
C TYR A 155 21.88 -14.82 0.24
N SER A 156 23.02 -15.42 -0.08
CA SER A 156 24.15 -14.71 -0.67
C SER A 156 23.78 -14.11 -2.02
N ALA A 157 23.05 -14.85 -2.87
CA ALA A 157 22.57 -14.35 -4.16
C ALA A 157 21.62 -13.15 -3.99
N LEU A 158 20.72 -13.18 -2.99
CA LEU A 158 19.83 -12.05 -2.68
C LEU A 158 20.59 -10.83 -2.15
N VAL A 159 21.58 -11.03 -1.29
CA VAL A 159 22.42 -9.92 -0.80
C VAL A 159 23.22 -9.32 -1.95
N ILE A 160 23.84 -10.17 -2.78
CA ILE A 160 24.59 -9.72 -3.96
C ILE A 160 23.67 -8.98 -4.93
N SER A 161 22.44 -9.48 -5.17
CA SER A 161 21.51 -8.79 -6.06
C SER A 161 21.09 -7.43 -5.51
N ILE A 162 20.84 -7.30 -4.20
CA ILE A 162 20.56 -6.01 -3.57
C ILE A 162 21.72 -5.04 -3.76
N VAL A 163 22.97 -5.49 -3.60
CA VAL A 163 24.15 -4.64 -3.78
C VAL A 163 24.33 -4.27 -5.25
N VAL A 164 24.32 -5.25 -6.17
CA VAL A 164 24.56 -5.04 -7.61
C VAL A 164 23.48 -4.17 -8.24
N PHE A 165 22.21 -4.38 -7.86
CA PHE A 165 21.06 -3.63 -8.37
C PHE A 165 20.66 -2.45 -7.48
N SER A 166 21.48 -2.08 -6.49
CA SER A 166 21.23 -0.86 -5.72
C SER A 166 21.37 0.37 -6.63
N VAL A 167 20.51 1.36 -6.38
CA VAL A 167 20.57 2.64 -7.10
C VAL A 167 21.67 3.47 -6.45
N TYR A 168 22.76 3.69 -7.18
CA TYR A 168 23.93 4.45 -6.71
C TYR A 168 23.81 5.97 -6.96
N SER A 169 22.60 6.50 -7.10
CA SER A 169 22.39 7.95 -7.31
C SER A 169 22.39 8.71 -5.98
N THR A 170 22.82 9.97 -6.01
CA THR A 170 22.78 10.93 -4.89
C THR A 170 21.39 11.54 -4.69
N GLU A 171 20.33 10.82 -5.06
CA GLU A 171 18.95 11.22 -4.82
C GLU A 171 18.70 11.16 -3.30
N GLN A 172 18.21 12.26 -2.72
CA GLN A 172 17.81 12.26 -1.32
C GLN A 172 16.74 11.18 -1.09
N PHE A 173 16.85 10.46 0.02
CA PHE A 173 15.86 9.46 0.44
C PHE A 173 14.45 10.04 0.27
N ILE A 174 13.51 9.24 -0.26
CA ILE A 174 12.13 9.69 -0.60
C ILE A 174 11.45 10.55 0.47
N TYR A 175 11.76 10.33 1.76
CA TYR A 175 11.24 11.10 2.89
C TYR A 175 11.67 12.58 2.94
N PHE A 176 12.73 12.96 2.24
CA PHE A 176 13.25 14.33 2.19
C PHE A 176 12.88 15.08 0.90
N GLN A 177 12.19 14.43 -0.04
CA GLN A 177 11.75 15.04 -1.31
C GLN A 177 10.35 15.68 -1.24
N PHE A 178 9.86 16.03 -0.03
CA PHE A 178 8.52 16.54 0.21
C PHE A 178 8.51 18.00 0.66
#